data_AF-A0A4T0BB54-F1
#
_entry.id   AF-A0A4T0BB54-F1
#
_cell.length_a   1.000
_cell.length_b   1.000
_cell.length_c   1.000
_cell.angle_alpha   90.00
_cell.angle_beta   90.00
_cell.angle_gamma   90.00
#
_symmetry.space_group_name_H-M   'P 1'
#
loop_
_entity.id
_entity.type
_entity.pdbx_description
1 polymer ?
#
loop_
_entity_poly.entity_id
_entity_poly.type
_entity_poly.pdbx_seq_one_letter_code
_entity_poly.pdbx_strand_id
1 'polypeptide(L)'
;MSHTLIIHNKSPHNQEFEVHGWNNNHNIVVRSNERAKIATQDGSSGAIIAIHDSHEGEQAEITKKGFAGNDFFDISNITGAGGNMTIMHVGDPATMKGHPTFMQALNKAWQHADQRTKDGITKPLHLDSAGKIVRMDATKDNSHLETFVRTFDDQSYVGVGAWNGKAGDSRDNIQSRAAVGSKDILITYSDGDARPDPDNSAVIHTHTLVAKQQAVAVRNSHDGKKSGISLTNRSTHDETYFLYDNYWNGNGTAGANFDHPLKSIRVSAGQTVSVDLSSSFKGRVQRGSIIPATWVEFQLEATNDHKAHGDVSVEQGNDGPAIIRATDGTNTTGGFTTPVHAAESAYQIRSDGQRVIASTMGNRLGGPNQAAIESQKAIRDKVYVTGGTGVPDVASANNHLAVDFY
;
A
#
# COMPACT_ATOMS: atom_id res chain seq x y z
N MET A 1 1.24 -16.15 21.92
CA MET A 1 1.65 -14.99 22.74
C MET A 1 1.79 -13.82 21.77
N SER A 2 1.51 -12.56 22.17
CA SER A 2 1.77 -11.44 21.26
C SER A 2 3.26 -11.15 21.25
N HIS A 3 3.85 -11.05 20.06
CA HIS A 3 5.23 -10.58 19.87
C HIS A 3 5.18 -9.16 19.28
N THR A 4 6.21 -8.37 19.55
CA THR A 4 6.23 -6.95 19.21
C THR A 4 7.29 -6.66 18.15
N LEU A 5 6.97 -5.82 17.17
CA LEU A 5 7.98 -5.13 16.35
C LEU A 5 8.36 -3.84 17.05
N ILE A 6 9.65 -3.59 17.19
CA ILE A 6 10.22 -2.36 17.73
C ILE A 6 10.90 -1.65 16.57
N ILE A 7 10.50 -0.42 16.26
CA ILE A 7 11.10 0.38 15.20
C ILE A 7 11.89 1.50 15.87
N HIS A 8 13.19 1.58 15.63
CA HIS A 8 14.06 2.62 16.18
C HIS A 8 14.53 3.55 15.07
N ASN A 9 14.09 4.81 15.13
CA ASN A 9 14.60 5.84 14.24
C ASN A 9 15.78 6.55 14.90
N LYS A 10 16.99 6.34 14.38
CA LYS A 10 18.23 6.98 14.84
C LYS A 10 18.58 8.26 14.08
N SER A 11 17.77 8.64 13.09
CA SER A 11 18.01 9.85 12.31
C SER A 11 17.75 11.11 13.16
N PRO A 12 18.41 12.24 12.84
CA PRO A 12 18.19 13.53 13.49
C PRO A 12 16.85 14.17 13.11
N HIS A 13 16.04 13.51 12.26
CA HIS A 13 14.71 13.94 11.86
C HIS A 13 13.69 12.82 12.06
N ASN A 14 12.41 13.18 11.92
CA ASN A 14 11.33 12.21 11.92
C ASN A 14 11.40 11.36 10.64
N GLN A 15 11.04 10.08 10.75
CA GLN A 15 10.91 9.19 9.62
C GLN A 15 9.49 8.64 9.56
N GLU A 16 8.88 8.72 8.37
CA GLU A 16 7.61 8.06 8.09
C GLU A 16 7.87 6.63 7.61
N PHE A 17 7.10 5.69 8.14
CA PHE A 17 7.08 4.31 7.69
C PHE A 17 5.66 3.91 7.29
N GLU A 18 5.53 3.33 6.10
CA GLU A 18 4.38 2.50 5.78
C GLU A 18 4.43 1.21 6.61
N VAL A 19 3.26 0.78 7.07
CA VAL A 19 3.10 -0.48 7.79
C VAL A 19 2.11 -1.32 7.03
N HIS A 20 2.53 -2.48 6.55
CA HIS A 20 1.68 -3.46 5.88
C HIS A 20 1.49 -4.68 6.79
N GLY A 21 0.29 -5.25 6.81
CA GLY A 21 -0.06 -6.44 7.59
C GLY A 21 -0.30 -6.21 9.09
N TRP A 22 0.12 -5.05 9.62
CA TRP A 22 -0.09 -4.64 11.01
C TRP A 22 -0.55 -3.19 11.10
N ASN A 23 -0.88 -2.73 12.32
CA ASN A 23 -1.33 -1.36 12.56
C ASN A 23 -2.51 -0.91 11.69
N ASN A 24 -3.38 -1.85 11.28
CA ASN A 24 -4.48 -1.62 10.33
C ASN A 24 -4.02 -0.98 9.01
N ASN A 25 -2.80 -1.33 8.57
CA ASN A 25 -2.12 -0.76 7.41
C ASN A 25 -1.94 0.76 7.45
N HIS A 26 -1.91 1.36 8.64
CA HIS A 26 -1.65 2.79 8.78
C HIS A 26 -0.16 3.05 8.92
N ASN A 27 0.31 4.07 8.20
CA ASN A 27 1.64 4.62 8.35
C ASN A 27 1.87 5.12 9.78
N ILE A 28 3.12 5.10 10.20
CA ILE A 28 3.56 5.71 11.45
C ILE A 28 4.67 6.71 11.18
N VAL A 29 4.75 7.74 12.02
CA VAL A 29 5.90 8.62 12.07
C VAL A 29 6.66 8.34 13.35
N VAL A 30 7.89 7.85 13.23
CA VAL A 30 8.79 7.67 14.38
C VAL A 30 9.68 8.89 14.45
N ARG A 31 9.61 9.64 15.56
CA ARG A 31 10.39 10.87 15.68
C ARG A 31 11.88 10.59 15.79
N SER A 32 12.67 11.64 15.59
CA SER A 32 14.12 11.57 15.75
C SER A 32 14.53 10.96 17.08
N ASN A 33 15.42 9.96 17.04
CA ASN A 33 15.98 9.25 18.20
C ASN A 33 14.93 8.61 19.12
N GLU A 34 13.76 8.28 18.58
CA GLU A 34 12.67 7.62 19.30
C GLU A 34 12.39 6.21 18.79
N ARG A 35 11.64 5.45 19.59
CA ARG A 35 11.19 4.11 19.24
C ARG A 35 9.68 4.00 19.21
N ALA A 36 9.19 3.24 18.24
CA ALA A 36 7.81 2.81 18.14
C ALA A 36 7.68 1.30 18.41
N LYS A 37 6.49 0.86 18.84
CA LYS A 37 6.14 -0.55 19.06
C LYS A 37 4.87 -0.90 18.28
N ILE A 38 4.87 -2.02 17.58
CA ILE A 38 3.70 -2.55 16.87
C ILE A 38 3.44 -3.96 17.36
N ALA A 39 2.24 -4.22 17.87
CA ALA A 39 1.84 -5.57 18.26
C ALA A 39 1.60 -6.43 17.02
N THR A 40 2.10 -7.67 17.06
CA THR A 40 1.92 -8.67 15.99
C THR A 40 1.30 -9.94 16.53
N GLN A 41 0.76 -10.74 15.61
CA GLN A 41 0.19 -12.04 15.91
C GLN A 41 1.01 -13.15 15.25
N ASP A 42 1.12 -14.28 15.92
CA ASP A 42 1.67 -15.50 15.33
C ASP A 42 0.92 -15.85 14.03
N GLY A 43 1.66 -16.23 12.99
CA GLY A 43 1.12 -16.55 11.66
C GLY A 43 0.82 -15.34 10.78
N SER A 44 1.07 -14.12 11.24
CA SER A 44 0.90 -12.90 10.42
C SER A 44 2.14 -12.55 9.61
N SER A 45 1.92 -11.92 8.45
CA SER A 45 2.97 -11.42 7.56
C SER A 45 2.69 -9.97 7.19
N GLY A 46 3.75 -9.22 6.87
CA GLY A 46 3.67 -7.81 6.56
C GLY A 46 5.04 -7.18 6.34
N ALA A 47 5.09 -5.86 6.23
CA ALA A 47 6.32 -5.10 6.00
C ALA A 47 6.31 -3.76 6.74
N ILE A 48 7.50 -3.29 7.11
CA ILE A 48 7.74 -1.90 7.56
C ILE A 48 8.62 -1.23 6.51
N ILE A 49 8.12 -0.18 5.85
CA ILE A 49 8.76 0.41 4.67
C ILE A 49 9.06 1.88 4.94
N ALA A 50 10.31 2.31 4.79
CA ALA A 50 10.66 3.73 4.92
C ALA A 50 10.16 4.51 3.70
N ILE A 51 9.58 5.70 3.93
CA ILE A 51 9.10 6.58 2.86
C ILE A 51 10.03 7.77 2.65
N HIS A 52 10.44 7.99 1.39
CA HIS A 52 11.35 9.05 0.97
C HIS A 52 10.72 9.84 -0.17
N ASP A 53 10.48 11.14 0.03
CA ASP A 53 9.83 12.00 -0.97
C ASP A 53 8.53 11.39 -1.56
N SER A 54 7.70 10.79 -0.71
CA SER A 54 6.47 10.05 -1.10
C SER A 54 6.69 8.79 -1.95
N HIS A 55 7.91 8.22 -1.93
CA HIS A 55 8.23 6.96 -2.59
C HIS A 55 8.67 5.91 -1.54
N GLU A 56 8.31 4.66 -1.77
CA GLU A 56 8.78 3.53 -0.98
C GLU A 56 10.31 3.37 -1.09
N GLY A 57 10.95 3.10 0.04
CA GLY A 57 12.38 2.85 0.17
C GLY A 57 12.68 1.44 0.63
N GLU A 58 13.57 1.36 1.62
CA GLU A 58 13.98 0.10 2.24
C GLU A 58 12.83 -0.49 3.05
N GLN A 59 12.69 -1.80 2.98
CA GLN A 59 11.64 -2.55 3.63
C GLN A 59 12.22 -3.59 4.59
N ALA A 60 11.58 -3.74 5.75
CA ALA A 60 11.71 -4.92 6.58
C ALA A 60 10.50 -5.83 6.33
N GLU A 61 10.68 -6.89 5.56
CA GLU A 61 9.64 -7.89 5.27
C GLU A 61 9.66 -8.95 6.38
N ILE A 62 8.49 -9.27 6.97
CA ILE A 62 8.41 -10.10 8.17
C ILE A 62 7.24 -11.08 8.07
N THR A 63 7.47 -12.33 8.45
CA THR A 63 6.45 -13.33 8.76
C THR A 63 6.71 -13.87 10.16
N LYS A 64 5.74 -13.65 11.05
CA LYS A 64 5.81 -14.05 12.45
C LYS A 64 5.41 -15.50 12.62
N LYS A 65 6.25 -16.31 13.27
CA LYS A 65 5.98 -17.74 13.54
C LYS A 65 5.40 -18.48 12.33
N GLY A 66 6.07 -18.34 11.18
CA GLY A 66 5.72 -19.00 9.93
C GLY A 66 6.09 -20.49 9.95
N PHE A 67 6.75 -20.94 8.89
CA PHE A 67 7.12 -22.35 8.74
C PHE A 67 7.95 -22.87 9.94
N ALA A 68 7.58 -24.06 10.42
CA ALA A 68 8.15 -24.69 11.63
C ALA A 68 8.09 -23.85 12.92
N GLY A 69 7.24 -22.82 12.97
CA GLY A 69 7.10 -21.93 14.13
C GLY A 69 8.22 -20.90 14.27
N ASN A 70 8.98 -20.67 13.20
CA ASN A 70 10.10 -19.73 13.14
C ASN A 70 9.66 -18.38 12.55
N ASP A 71 10.29 -17.29 12.97
CA ASP A 71 10.16 -16.03 12.27
C ASP A 71 10.98 -16.04 10.97
N PHE A 72 10.41 -15.47 9.92
CA PHE A 72 11.10 -15.17 8.68
C PHE A 72 11.13 -13.66 8.56
N PHE A 73 12.29 -13.09 8.29
CA PHE A 73 12.38 -11.67 8.02
C PHE A 73 13.63 -11.36 7.21
N ASP A 74 13.59 -10.29 6.42
CA ASP A 74 14.73 -9.79 5.65
C ASP A 74 14.64 -8.27 5.49
N ILE A 75 15.72 -7.68 4.97
CA ILE A 75 15.73 -6.29 4.50
C ILE A 75 15.77 -6.30 2.98
N SER A 76 14.93 -5.48 2.37
CA SER A 76 14.70 -5.43 0.94
C SER A 76 14.79 -3.99 0.44
N ASN A 77 15.66 -3.74 -0.53
CA ASN A 77 15.76 -2.46 -1.25
C ASN A 77 15.16 -2.60 -2.67
N ILE A 78 14.23 -3.54 -2.83
CA ILE A 78 13.61 -3.85 -4.13
C ILE A 78 12.78 -2.67 -4.68
N THR A 79 12.15 -1.91 -3.78
CA THR A 79 11.30 -0.74 -4.08
C THR A 79 12.04 0.58 -4.10
N GLY A 80 13.26 0.62 -3.56
CA GLY A 80 14.09 1.81 -3.54
C GLY A 80 14.93 1.90 -2.27
N ALA A 81 15.64 3.01 -2.12
CA ALA A 81 16.37 3.36 -0.91
C ALA A 81 16.53 4.89 -0.76
N GLY A 82 16.58 5.40 0.45
CA GLY A 82 16.89 6.78 0.83
C GLY A 82 17.59 6.91 2.20
N GLY A 83 17.67 5.83 2.97
CA GLY A 83 18.35 5.73 4.26
C GLY A 83 18.99 4.35 4.46
N ASN A 84 19.16 3.93 5.70
CA ASN A 84 19.69 2.60 6.01
C ASN A 84 18.77 1.88 6.97
N MET A 85 18.58 0.59 6.76
CA MET A 85 17.71 -0.24 7.59
C MET A 85 18.37 -1.57 7.96
N THR A 86 18.20 -1.97 9.22
CA THR A 86 18.55 -3.33 9.69
C THR A 86 17.40 -3.93 10.47
N ILE A 87 17.39 -5.25 10.58
CA ILE A 87 16.40 -6.02 11.34
C ILE A 87 17.06 -7.16 12.10
N MET A 88 16.62 -7.46 13.33
CA MET A 88 17.03 -8.64 14.10
C MET A 88 15.98 -9.07 15.12
N HIS A 89 16.12 -10.27 15.68
CA HIS A 89 15.50 -10.58 16.96
C HIS A 89 16.09 -9.72 18.07
N VAL A 90 15.25 -9.20 18.96
CA VAL A 90 15.69 -8.38 20.09
C VAL A 90 16.69 -9.15 20.94
N GLY A 91 17.89 -8.57 21.10
CA GLY A 91 18.97 -9.15 21.90
C GLY A 91 19.75 -10.27 21.21
N ASP A 92 19.56 -10.49 19.91
CA ASP A 92 20.21 -11.58 19.17
C ASP A 92 20.89 -11.08 17.88
N PRO A 93 22.10 -10.48 18.00
CA PRO A 93 22.83 -9.92 16.85
C PRO A 93 23.16 -10.95 15.77
N ALA A 94 23.19 -12.25 16.10
CA ALA A 94 23.44 -13.31 15.12
C ALA A 94 22.31 -13.46 14.10
N THR A 95 21.13 -12.91 14.39
CA THR A 95 19.98 -12.88 13.47
C THR A 95 19.89 -11.61 12.63
N MET A 96 20.84 -10.68 12.78
CA MET A 96 20.78 -9.38 12.11
C MET A 96 20.91 -9.49 10.60
N LYS A 97 20.09 -8.71 9.87
CA LYS A 97 20.07 -8.59 8.42
C LYS A 97 19.98 -7.13 7.99
N GLY A 98 20.33 -6.87 6.72
CA GLY A 98 20.40 -5.54 6.13
C GLY A 98 21.79 -4.90 6.23
N HIS A 99 22.12 -4.10 5.21
CA HIS A 99 23.38 -3.36 5.18
C HIS A 99 23.27 -2.06 6.01
N PRO A 100 23.97 -1.93 7.15
CA PRO A 100 23.73 -0.82 8.09
C PRO A 100 24.12 0.57 7.59
N THR A 101 24.98 0.64 6.57
CA THR A 101 25.40 1.88 5.91
C THR A 101 25.23 1.80 4.38
N PHE A 102 24.13 1.20 3.94
CA PHE A 102 23.78 0.98 2.52
C PHE A 102 23.96 2.24 1.68
N MET A 103 23.37 3.38 2.05
CA MET A 103 23.44 4.63 1.28
C MET A 103 24.85 5.20 1.21
N GLN A 104 25.68 4.98 2.24
CA GLN A 104 27.10 5.34 2.22
C GLN A 104 27.88 4.43 1.27
N ALA A 105 27.60 3.12 1.28
CA ALA A 105 28.20 2.17 0.36
C ALA A 105 27.79 2.45 -1.09
N LEU A 106 26.51 2.77 -1.33
CA LEU A 106 25.98 3.19 -2.62
C LEU A 106 26.70 4.43 -3.15
N ASN A 107 26.81 5.48 -2.32
CA ASN A 107 27.52 6.69 -2.69
C ASN A 107 29.01 6.42 -2.98
N LYS A 108 29.66 5.58 -2.18
CA LYS A 108 31.05 5.18 -2.43
C LYS A 108 31.19 4.42 -3.73
N ALA A 109 30.34 3.44 -4.00
CA ALA A 109 30.34 2.69 -5.25
C ALA A 109 30.09 3.60 -6.45
N TRP A 110 29.15 4.54 -6.33
CA TRP A 110 28.81 5.52 -7.37
C TRP A 110 29.99 6.42 -7.74
N GLN A 111 30.73 6.91 -6.73
CA GLN A 111 31.91 7.73 -6.96
C GLN A 111 32.99 7.00 -7.76
N HIS A 112 33.13 5.68 -7.54
CA HIS A 112 34.13 4.83 -8.22
C HIS A 112 33.62 4.17 -9.50
N ALA A 113 32.32 4.30 -9.81
CA ALA A 113 31.73 3.71 -11.01
C ALA A 113 32.30 4.37 -12.28
N ASP A 114 32.56 3.54 -13.29
CA ASP A 114 32.98 4.02 -14.61
C ASP A 114 31.84 4.78 -15.32
N GLN A 115 32.19 5.56 -16.35
CA GLN A 115 31.21 6.38 -17.05
C GLN A 115 30.08 5.54 -17.67
N ARG A 116 30.40 4.34 -18.16
CA ARG A 116 29.42 3.44 -18.76
C ARG A 116 28.36 2.99 -17.75
N THR A 117 28.79 2.65 -16.53
CA THR A 117 27.91 2.30 -15.43
C THR A 117 27.04 3.49 -15.07
N LYS A 118 27.65 4.68 -14.91
CA LYS A 118 26.93 5.92 -14.61
C LYS A 118 25.86 6.22 -15.64
N ASP A 119 26.19 6.18 -16.93
CA ASP A 119 25.24 6.41 -18.01
C ASP A 119 24.06 5.42 -17.99
N GLY A 120 24.32 4.18 -17.57
CA GLY A 120 23.31 3.11 -17.47
C GLY A 120 22.33 3.24 -16.30
N ILE A 121 22.70 3.94 -15.23
CA ILE A 121 21.92 3.98 -13.97
C ILE A 121 21.69 5.39 -13.41
N THR A 122 22.04 6.47 -14.14
CA THR A 122 21.85 7.84 -13.62
C THR A 122 20.38 8.18 -13.39
N LYS A 123 19.47 7.73 -14.27
CA LYS A 123 18.03 8.06 -14.17
C LYS A 123 17.38 7.64 -12.85
N PRO A 124 17.59 6.40 -12.34
CA PRO A 124 17.00 5.98 -11.07
C PRO A 124 17.73 6.50 -9.81
N LEU A 125 18.81 7.28 -9.96
CA LEU A 125 19.55 7.84 -8.83
C LEU A 125 19.24 9.33 -8.71
N HIS A 126 18.79 9.74 -7.54
CA HIS A 126 18.43 11.12 -7.24
C HIS A 126 19.55 11.74 -6.43
N LEU A 127 20.20 12.75 -7.01
CA LEU A 127 21.37 13.40 -6.45
C LEU A 127 21.00 14.75 -5.86
N ASP A 128 21.64 15.11 -4.75
CA ASP A 128 21.61 16.47 -4.23
C ASP A 128 22.51 17.43 -5.03
N SER A 129 22.53 18.71 -4.64
CA SER A 129 23.37 19.72 -5.28
C SER A 129 24.88 19.47 -5.16
N ALA A 130 25.31 18.61 -4.24
CA ALA A 130 26.70 18.20 -4.06
C ALA A 130 27.04 16.93 -4.86
N GLY A 131 26.08 16.35 -5.58
CA GLY A 131 26.25 15.11 -6.34
C GLY A 131 26.26 13.86 -5.46
N LYS A 132 25.74 13.94 -4.23
CA LYS A 132 25.51 12.78 -3.37
C LYS A 132 24.14 12.19 -3.69
N ILE A 133 24.07 10.87 -3.81
CA ILE A 133 22.80 10.15 -3.95
C ILE A 133 22.04 10.26 -2.63
N VAL A 134 20.84 10.82 -2.69
CA VAL A 134 19.90 10.97 -1.57
C VAL A 134 18.71 10.01 -1.68
N ARG A 135 18.43 9.50 -2.88
CA ARG A 135 17.39 8.49 -3.10
C ARG A 135 17.75 7.62 -4.32
N MET A 136 17.36 6.36 -4.26
CA MET A 136 17.48 5.35 -5.31
C MET A 136 16.08 4.80 -5.58
N ASP A 137 15.69 4.74 -6.86
CA ASP A 137 14.43 4.11 -7.27
C ASP A 137 14.50 2.58 -7.18
N ALA A 138 13.36 1.94 -7.40
CA ALA A 138 13.19 0.49 -7.34
C ALA A 138 14.18 -0.27 -8.24
N THR A 139 14.86 -1.25 -7.66
CA THR A 139 15.80 -2.14 -8.38
C THR A 139 15.06 -3.15 -9.26
N LYS A 140 13.85 -3.57 -8.88
CA LYS A 140 12.99 -4.48 -9.68
C LYS A 140 12.69 -3.96 -11.09
N ASP A 141 12.66 -2.64 -11.26
CA ASP A 141 12.31 -1.99 -12.52
C ASP A 141 13.54 -1.70 -13.39
N ASN A 142 14.75 -1.95 -12.88
CA ASN A 142 16.00 -1.66 -13.57
C ASN A 142 17.10 -2.68 -13.27
N SER A 143 17.31 -3.63 -14.19
CA SER A 143 18.32 -4.68 -14.07
C SER A 143 19.76 -4.17 -14.03
N HIS A 144 20.07 -3.00 -14.63
CA HIS A 144 21.40 -2.40 -14.53
C HIS A 144 21.65 -1.84 -13.13
N LEU A 145 20.63 -1.23 -12.52
CA LEU A 145 20.70 -0.75 -11.15
C LEU A 145 20.86 -1.92 -10.17
N GLU A 146 20.05 -2.98 -10.31
CA GLU A 146 20.20 -4.21 -9.52
C GLU A 146 21.63 -4.76 -9.63
N THR A 147 22.14 -4.90 -10.86
CA THR A 147 23.51 -5.39 -11.10
C THR A 147 24.56 -4.52 -10.40
N PHE A 148 24.37 -3.20 -10.42
CA PHE A 148 25.27 -2.26 -9.76
C PHE A 148 25.20 -2.38 -8.23
N VAL A 149 24.01 -2.45 -7.64
CA VAL A 149 23.84 -2.61 -6.19
C VAL A 149 24.52 -3.89 -5.69
N ARG A 150 24.40 -4.98 -6.46
CA ARG A 150 25.05 -6.27 -6.17
C ARG A 150 26.59 -6.23 -6.20
N THR A 151 27.21 -5.12 -6.63
CA THR A 151 28.68 -4.95 -6.56
C THR A 151 29.18 -4.57 -5.17
N PHE A 152 28.31 -4.03 -4.32
CA PHE A 152 28.69 -3.56 -2.99
C PHE A 152 27.78 -4.08 -1.87
N ASP A 153 26.60 -4.61 -2.19
CA ASP A 153 25.66 -5.15 -1.20
C ASP A 153 25.34 -6.63 -1.44
N ASP A 154 25.51 -7.42 -0.39
CA ASP A 154 25.11 -8.82 -0.26
C ASP A 154 24.25 -9.07 1.00
N GLN A 155 23.91 -8.00 1.72
CA GLN A 155 23.21 -8.03 3.01
C GLN A 155 21.73 -7.64 2.90
N SER A 156 21.28 -7.15 1.75
CA SER A 156 19.88 -6.83 1.47
C SER A 156 19.38 -7.57 0.23
N TYR A 157 18.07 -7.80 0.18
CA TYR A 157 17.37 -8.31 -0.99
C TYR A 157 17.16 -7.18 -2.02
N VAL A 158 17.59 -7.36 -3.26
CA VAL A 158 17.66 -6.28 -4.26
C VAL A 158 17.18 -6.69 -5.66
N GLY A 159 16.61 -7.87 -5.82
CA GLY A 159 16.19 -8.39 -7.13
C GLY A 159 14.91 -9.20 -7.08
N VAL A 160 14.42 -9.65 -8.23
CA VAL A 160 13.26 -10.55 -8.29
C VAL A 160 13.70 -11.93 -7.81
N GLY A 161 13.30 -12.29 -6.59
CA GLY A 161 13.60 -13.55 -5.93
C GLY A 161 13.04 -14.77 -6.66
N ALA A 162 13.10 -15.92 -6.00
CA ALA A 162 12.62 -17.17 -6.60
C ALA A 162 11.10 -17.12 -6.85
N TRP A 163 10.70 -16.83 -8.09
CA TRP A 163 9.30 -16.67 -8.49
C TRP A 163 9.00 -17.43 -9.78
N ASN A 164 7.85 -18.12 -9.82
CA ASN A 164 7.36 -18.86 -10.98
C ASN A 164 8.37 -19.85 -11.61
N GLY A 165 9.07 -20.63 -10.78
CA GLY A 165 10.05 -21.61 -11.23
C GLY A 165 11.45 -21.06 -11.56
N LYS A 166 11.68 -19.75 -11.42
CA LYS A 166 13.03 -19.18 -11.41
C LYS A 166 13.64 -19.36 -10.02
N ALA A 167 14.92 -19.73 -9.96
CA ALA A 167 15.61 -20.01 -8.70
C ALA A 167 15.93 -18.74 -7.86
N GLY A 168 15.75 -17.54 -8.43
CA GLY A 168 16.21 -16.28 -7.83
C GLY A 168 17.74 -16.21 -7.71
N ASP A 169 18.26 -15.11 -7.17
CA ASP A 169 19.67 -15.05 -6.76
C ASP A 169 19.84 -15.78 -5.41
N SER A 170 20.88 -16.60 -5.30
CA SER A 170 21.16 -17.34 -4.06
C SER A 170 21.41 -16.44 -2.84
N ARG A 171 21.91 -15.21 -3.05
CA ARG A 171 22.16 -14.23 -1.98
C ARG A 171 20.85 -13.72 -1.39
N ASP A 172 19.87 -13.46 -2.25
CA ASP A 172 18.53 -13.04 -1.86
C ASP A 172 17.85 -14.13 -0.99
N ASN A 173 17.99 -15.40 -1.39
CA ASN A 173 17.45 -16.53 -0.63
C ASN A 173 18.13 -16.73 0.74
N ILE A 174 19.39 -16.29 0.92
CA ILE A 174 20.07 -16.32 2.22
C ILE A 174 19.42 -15.29 3.17
N GLN A 175 19.02 -14.13 2.65
CA GLN A 175 18.35 -13.11 3.45
C GLN A 175 17.00 -13.61 3.95
N SER A 176 16.22 -14.37 3.18
CA SER A 176 14.93 -14.88 3.65
C SER A 176 15.00 -16.13 4.56
N ARG A 177 16.18 -16.49 5.09
CA ARG A 177 16.32 -17.62 6.03
C ARG A 177 15.63 -17.37 7.37
N ALA A 178 14.91 -18.37 7.87
CA ALA A 178 14.22 -18.28 9.16
C ALA A 178 15.21 -18.09 10.32
N ALA A 179 14.85 -17.26 11.29
CA ALA A 179 15.47 -17.23 12.60
C ALA A 179 14.85 -18.31 13.50
N VAL A 180 15.62 -18.89 14.44
CA VAL A 180 15.12 -19.96 15.30
C VAL A 180 14.09 -19.41 16.29
N GLY A 181 12.86 -19.93 16.21
CA GLY A 181 11.73 -19.53 17.05
C GLY A 181 11.09 -18.19 16.68
N SER A 182 10.19 -17.72 17.54
CA SER A 182 9.52 -16.43 17.42
C SER A 182 9.84 -15.55 18.63
N LYS A 183 10.33 -14.33 18.38
CA LYS A 183 10.71 -13.33 19.40
C LYS A 183 10.22 -11.93 19.01
N ASP A 184 10.38 -10.96 19.91
CA ASP A 184 10.28 -9.56 19.50
C ASP A 184 11.36 -9.25 18.47
N ILE A 185 11.03 -8.37 17.52
CA ILE A 185 11.90 -7.98 16.41
C ILE A 185 12.26 -6.51 16.57
N LEU A 186 13.54 -6.16 16.40
CA LEU A 186 14.04 -4.79 16.34
C LEU A 186 14.40 -4.44 14.90
N ILE A 187 13.75 -3.40 14.39
CA ILE A 187 14.06 -2.73 13.13
C ILE A 187 14.74 -1.42 13.48
N THR A 188 15.89 -1.15 12.89
CA THR A 188 16.63 0.11 13.10
C THR A 188 16.74 0.84 11.77
N TYR A 189 16.37 2.12 11.76
CA TYR A 189 16.51 3.02 10.63
C TYR A 189 17.45 4.18 10.97
N SER A 190 18.27 4.61 10.02
CA SER A 190 19.17 5.76 10.16
C SER A 190 19.66 6.26 8.81
N ASP A 191 19.77 7.57 8.61
CA ASP A 191 20.47 8.12 7.43
C ASP A 191 21.99 7.98 7.55
N GLY A 192 22.48 7.71 8.78
CA GLY A 192 23.88 7.49 9.10
C GLY A 192 24.23 6.00 9.17
N ASP A 193 24.15 5.44 10.38
CA ASP A 193 24.45 4.04 10.65
C ASP A 193 23.27 3.39 11.37
N ALA A 194 22.67 2.40 10.70
CA ALA A 194 21.50 1.67 11.17
C ALA A 194 21.85 0.42 12.00
N ARG A 195 23.10 0.23 12.43
CA ARG A 195 23.42 -0.81 13.42
C ARG A 195 22.60 -0.60 14.69
N PRO A 196 22.01 -1.66 15.27
CA PRO A 196 21.35 -1.57 16.56
C PRO A 196 22.31 -1.11 17.64
N ASP A 197 21.85 -0.23 18.53
CA ASP A 197 22.67 0.19 19.67
C ASP A 197 22.78 -0.93 20.70
N PRO A 198 23.96 -1.13 21.31
CA PRO A 198 24.14 -2.13 22.36
C PRO A 198 23.36 -1.80 23.63
N ASP A 199 23.06 -0.53 23.88
CA ASP A 199 22.32 -0.05 25.05
C ASP A 199 20.93 0.47 24.69
N ASN A 200 19.94 0.01 25.46
CA ASN A 200 18.50 0.16 25.19
C ASN A 200 17.92 1.51 25.67
N SER A 201 18.73 2.58 25.71
CA SER A 201 18.44 3.82 26.46
C SER A 201 17.51 4.82 25.75
N ALA A 202 17.14 4.59 24.49
CA ALA A 202 16.22 5.47 23.77
C ALA A 202 14.81 5.47 24.37
N VAL A 203 14.15 6.63 24.36
CA VAL A 203 12.78 6.78 24.87
C VAL A 203 11.83 5.91 24.04
N ILE A 204 11.15 4.99 24.71
CA ILE A 204 10.17 4.09 24.09
C ILE A 204 8.80 4.75 24.18
N HIS A 205 8.26 5.18 23.04
CA HIS A 205 6.82 5.45 22.95
C HIS A 205 6.11 4.13 22.68
N THR A 206 5.35 3.68 23.67
CA THR A 206 4.46 2.55 23.44
C THR A 206 3.30 3.07 22.60
N HIS A 207 3.30 2.76 21.30
CA HIS A 207 2.06 2.80 20.53
C HIS A 207 1.21 1.64 21.02
N THR A 208 0.56 1.86 22.17
CA THR A 208 -0.71 1.20 22.44
C THR A 208 -1.61 1.57 21.28
N LEU A 209 -2.47 0.66 20.82
CA LEU A 209 -3.53 0.96 19.84
C LEU A 209 -4.26 2.24 20.28
N VAL A 210 -3.81 3.37 19.76
CA VAL A 210 -4.41 4.68 19.98
C VAL A 210 -4.50 5.26 18.61
N ALA A 211 -5.71 5.14 18.05
CA ALA A 211 -6.16 5.94 16.95
C ALA A 211 -5.94 7.42 17.28
N LYS A 212 -4.82 7.99 16.83
CA LYS A 212 -4.59 9.43 16.63
C LYS A 212 -3.64 9.57 15.43
N GLN A 213 -4.16 9.48 14.20
CA GLN A 213 -4.54 10.63 13.37
C GLN A 213 -3.42 11.68 13.26
N GLN A 214 -2.70 11.66 12.14
CA GLN A 214 -2.49 12.91 11.40
C GLN A 214 -3.57 12.96 10.33
N ALA A 215 -4.58 13.80 10.56
CA ALA A 215 -5.49 14.21 9.50
C ALA A 215 -4.65 14.93 8.43
N VAL A 216 -4.73 14.49 7.18
CA VAL A 216 -4.41 15.37 6.06
C VAL A 216 -5.31 16.59 6.24
N ALA A 217 -4.73 17.79 6.23
CA ALA A 217 -5.51 19.01 6.36
C ALA A 217 -6.65 19.00 5.34
N VAL A 218 -7.88 18.98 5.86
CA VAL A 218 -9.11 19.08 5.09
C VAL A 218 -9.05 20.39 4.30
N ARG A 219 -8.79 20.30 3.00
CA ARG A 219 -9.03 21.44 2.09
C ARG A 219 -10.50 21.40 1.70
N ASN A 220 -11.31 22.15 2.43
CA ASN A 220 -12.75 22.33 2.20
C ASN A 220 -13.08 23.21 0.97
N SER A 221 -12.19 23.27 -0.02
CA SER A 221 -12.42 24.08 -1.22
C SER A 221 -11.65 23.51 -2.40
N HIS A 222 -12.39 22.94 -3.35
CA HIS A 222 -11.86 22.68 -4.68
C HIS A 222 -12.39 23.74 -5.64
N ASP A 223 -11.49 24.35 -6.38
CA ASP A 223 -11.77 25.25 -7.52
C ASP A 223 -12.09 24.49 -8.82
N GLY A 224 -12.24 23.16 -8.78
CA GLY A 224 -12.60 22.31 -9.92
C GLY A 224 -11.53 22.19 -11.01
N LYS A 225 -10.28 22.56 -10.73
CA LYS A 225 -9.21 22.63 -11.76
C LYS A 225 -8.25 21.44 -11.80
N LYS A 226 -8.34 20.48 -10.88
CA LYS A 226 -7.42 19.32 -10.83
C LYS A 226 -8.18 18.01 -10.98
N SER A 227 -7.58 17.09 -11.73
CA SER A 227 -8.07 15.72 -11.86
C SER A 227 -8.10 15.02 -10.50
N GLY A 228 -9.16 14.27 -10.24
CA GLY A 228 -9.29 13.57 -8.96
C GLY A 228 -10.72 13.23 -8.58
N ILE A 229 -10.92 13.01 -7.28
CA ILE A 229 -12.25 12.79 -6.71
C ILE A 229 -12.52 13.66 -5.48
N SER A 230 -13.78 14.02 -5.28
CA SER A 230 -14.31 14.53 -4.03
C SER A 230 -14.94 13.37 -3.27
N LEU A 231 -14.22 12.84 -2.28
CA LEU A 231 -14.61 11.65 -1.53
C LEU A 231 -15.34 12.04 -0.25
N THR A 232 -16.58 11.59 -0.12
CA THR A 232 -17.46 11.89 1.02
C THR A 232 -17.79 10.64 1.81
N ASN A 233 -17.59 10.71 3.12
CA ASN A 233 -18.08 9.72 4.06
C ASN A 233 -19.41 10.18 4.63
N ARG A 234 -20.52 9.58 4.19
CA ARG A 234 -21.87 9.86 4.69
C ARG A 234 -22.25 9.05 5.93
N SER A 235 -21.39 8.11 6.36
CA SER A 235 -21.64 7.31 7.55
C SER A 235 -21.56 8.15 8.82
N THR A 236 -22.04 7.57 9.93
CA THR A 236 -22.01 8.18 11.25
C THR A 236 -20.69 7.94 12.00
N HIS A 237 -19.71 7.29 11.38
CA HIS A 237 -18.40 7.03 11.97
C HIS A 237 -17.28 7.41 11.01
N ASP A 238 -16.07 7.57 11.53
CA ASP A 238 -14.90 7.72 10.68
C ASP A 238 -14.73 6.47 9.81
N GLU A 239 -14.24 6.66 8.58
CA GLU A 239 -13.98 5.57 7.65
C GLU A 239 -12.63 5.79 6.97
N THR A 240 -11.94 4.69 6.64
CA THR A 240 -10.70 4.74 5.86
C THR A 240 -10.96 4.09 4.50
N TYR A 241 -10.70 4.86 3.44
CA TYR A 241 -10.87 4.43 2.06
C TYR A 241 -9.52 4.13 1.45
N PHE A 242 -9.46 3.10 0.60
CA PHE A 242 -8.23 2.70 -0.09
C PHE A 242 -8.43 2.85 -1.60
N LEU A 243 -7.47 3.51 -2.24
CA LEU A 243 -7.38 3.62 -3.69
C LEU A 243 -6.50 2.50 -4.22
N TYR A 244 -6.92 1.91 -5.34
CA TYR A 244 -6.19 0.86 -6.04
C TYR A 244 -6.06 1.27 -7.50
N ASP A 245 -4.84 1.22 -8.05
CA ASP A 245 -4.61 1.35 -9.49
C ASP A 245 -4.87 -0.01 -10.18
N ASN A 246 -5.34 0.01 -11.41
CA ASN A 246 -5.56 -1.21 -12.18
C ASN A 246 -4.22 -1.81 -12.64
N TYR A 247 -4.15 -3.13 -12.71
CA TYR A 247 -2.91 -3.85 -13.10
C TYR A 247 -2.60 -3.67 -14.61
N TRP A 248 -3.63 -3.42 -15.43
CA TRP A 248 -3.50 -3.26 -16.88
C TRP A 248 -4.10 -1.93 -17.34
N ASN A 249 -3.25 -0.92 -17.52
CA ASN A 249 -3.63 0.43 -17.95
C ASN A 249 -3.45 0.67 -19.47
N GLY A 250 -3.72 -0.32 -20.34
CA GLY A 250 -3.49 -0.11 -21.78
C GLY A 250 -3.78 -1.22 -22.80
N ASN A 251 -4.49 -2.32 -22.49
CA ASN A 251 -4.73 -3.42 -23.45
C ASN A 251 -6.21 -3.80 -23.65
N GLY A 252 -7.14 -2.96 -23.19
CA GLY A 252 -8.58 -3.20 -23.36
C GLY A 252 -9.19 -4.18 -22.37
N THR A 253 -8.46 -4.65 -21.35
CA THR A 253 -9.02 -5.42 -20.23
C THR A 253 -8.56 -4.82 -18.90
N ALA A 254 -9.46 -4.19 -18.15
CA ALA A 254 -9.15 -3.72 -16.79
C ALA A 254 -9.02 -4.93 -15.86
N GLY A 255 -7.86 -5.09 -15.24
CA GLY A 255 -7.62 -6.11 -14.22
C GLY A 255 -7.52 -5.46 -12.87
N ALA A 256 -8.42 -5.81 -11.96
CA ALA A 256 -8.39 -5.23 -10.63
C ALA A 256 -7.18 -5.74 -9.84
N ASN A 257 -6.47 -4.80 -9.21
CA ASN A 257 -5.44 -5.10 -8.22
C ASN A 257 -6.10 -5.23 -6.84
N PHE A 258 -6.08 -6.40 -6.21
CA PHE A 258 -6.90 -6.69 -5.02
C PHE A 258 -6.17 -6.46 -3.69
N ASP A 259 -4.85 -6.41 -3.71
CA ASP A 259 -3.98 -6.54 -2.54
C ASP A 259 -2.88 -5.46 -2.44
N HIS A 260 -2.73 -4.60 -3.47
CA HIS A 260 -1.78 -3.48 -3.43
C HIS A 260 -2.50 -2.13 -3.53
N PRO A 261 -2.99 -1.57 -2.41
CA PRO A 261 -3.54 -0.23 -2.41
C PRO A 261 -2.44 0.80 -2.71
N LEU A 262 -2.74 1.77 -3.56
CA LEU A 262 -1.85 2.89 -3.87
C LEU A 262 -1.79 3.90 -2.71
N LYS A 263 -2.94 4.12 -2.05
CA LYS A 263 -3.09 5.16 -1.03
C LYS A 263 -4.28 4.87 -0.14
N SER A 264 -4.19 5.24 1.14
CA SER A 264 -5.35 5.28 2.06
C SER A 264 -5.74 6.71 2.41
N ILE A 265 -7.03 6.92 2.68
CA ILE A 265 -7.61 8.23 2.96
C ILE A 265 -8.64 8.05 4.08
N ARG A 266 -8.35 8.61 5.25
CA ARG A 266 -9.32 8.68 6.33
C ARG A 266 -10.23 9.88 6.13
N VAL A 267 -11.53 9.64 6.19
CA VAL A 267 -12.56 10.68 6.08
C VAL A 267 -13.47 10.58 7.29
N SER A 268 -13.54 11.66 8.06
CA SER A 268 -14.40 11.67 9.24
C SER A 268 -15.88 11.63 8.87
N ALA A 269 -16.70 11.16 9.82
CA ALA A 269 -18.15 11.08 9.65
C ALA A 269 -18.76 12.38 9.09
N GLY A 270 -19.54 12.28 8.02
CA GLY A 270 -20.18 13.40 7.35
C GLY A 270 -19.24 14.37 6.61
N GLN A 271 -17.94 14.09 6.52
CA GLN A 271 -16.97 14.98 5.86
C GLN A 271 -16.73 14.59 4.40
N THR A 272 -16.30 15.58 3.62
CA THR A 272 -15.79 15.42 2.25
C THR A 272 -14.33 15.84 2.21
N VAL A 273 -13.51 15.08 1.48
CA VAL A 273 -12.12 15.44 1.19
C VAL A 273 -11.88 15.42 -0.31
N SER A 274 -11.08 16.38 -0.80
CA SER A 274 -10.58 16.35 -2.18
C SER A 274 -9.34 15.47 -2.27
N VAL A 275 -9.32 14.61 -3.29
CA VAL A 275 -8.23 13.67 -3.56
C VAL A 275 -7.70 13.98 -4.95
N ASP A 276 -6.58 14.70 -5.00
CA ASP A 276 -5.85 14.95 -6.23
C ASP A 276 -5.22 13.62 -6.71
N LEU A 277 -5.42 13.29 -7.98
CA LEU A 277 -4.90 12.07 -8.63
C LEU A 277 -4.36 12.42 -10.02
N SER A 278 -3.43 11.60 -10.54
CA SER A 278 -2.93 11.77 -11.91
C SER A 278 -4.09 11.65 -12.90
N SER A 279 -4.10 12.47 -13.97
CA SER A 279 -5.12 12.34 -15.02
C SER A 279 -5.05 10.97 -15.72
N SER A 280 -3.89 10.31 -15.68
CA SER A 280 -3.70 8.95 -16.18
C SER A 280 -4.23 7.84 -15.26
N PHE A 281 -4.73 8.17 -14.06
CA PHE A 281 -5.20 7.17 -13.09
C PHE A 281 -6.40 6.39 -13.64
N LYS A 282 -6.36 5.06 -13.50
CA LYS A 282 -7.47 4.15 -13.82
C LYS A 282 -7.55 3.09 -12.75
N GLY A 283 -8.60 3.11 -11.96
CA GLY A 283 -8.64 2.26 -10.78
C GLY A 283 -9.94 2.39 -10.03
N ARG A 284 -9.86 2.25 -8.71
CA ARG A 284 -11.04 2.29 -7.85
C ARG A 284 -10.72 2.83 -6.47
N VAL A 285 -11.79 3.16 -5.75
CA VAL A 285 -11.77 3.38 -4.30
C VAL A 285 -12.78 2.44 -3.62
N GLN A 286 -12.45 1.97 -2.42
CA GLN A 286 -13.35 1.17 -1.57
C GLN A 286 -13.18 1.50 -0.08
N ARG A 287 -14.13 1.07 0.75
CA ARG A 287 -14.03 1.10 2.22
C ARG A 287 -13.13 0.00 2.72
N GLY A 288 -12.21 0.34 3.62
CA GLY A 288 -11.19 -0.58 4.10
C GLY A 288 -10.36 -1.23 2.99
N SER A 289 -9.53 -2.19 3.34
CA SER A 289 -8.64 -2.90 2.42
C SER A 289 -9.07 -4.34 2.14
N ILE A 290 -10.22 -4.76 2.67
CA ILE A 290 -10.63 -6.17 2.70
C ILE A 290 -11.86 -6.35 1.81
N ILE A 291 -11.81 -7.37 0.95
CA ILE A 291 -12.96 -7.84 0.17
C ILE A 291 -13.71 -8.95 0.95
N PRO A 292 -15.04 -9.10 0.79
CA PRO A 292 -15.89 -8.44 -0.19
C PRO A 292 -16.18 -6.97 0.13
N ALA A 293 -16.25 -6.13 -0.91
CA ALA A 293 -16.50 -4.70 -0.78
C ALA A 293 -17.19 -4.12 -2.01
N THR A 294 -17.98 -3.07 -1.80
CA THR A 294 -18.51 -2.21 -2.87
C THR A 294 -17.40 -1.35 -3.43
N TRP A 295 -17.28 -1.32 -4.75
CA TRP A 295 -16.24 -0.58 -5.47
C TRP A 295 -16.83 0.63 -6.18
N VAL A 296 -16.09 1.72 -6.20
CA VAL A 296 -16.33 2.85 -7.10
C VAL A 296 -15.14 2.95 -8.03
N GLU A 297 -15.38 2.61 -9.30
CA GLU A 297 -14.35 2.46 -10.33
C GLU A 297 -14.33 3.71 -11.21
N PHE A 298 -13.15 4.16 -11.62
CA PHE A 298 -13.01 5.33 -12.47
C PHE A 298 -11.67 5.42 -13.19
N GLN A 299 -11.69 6.06 -14.36
CA GLN A 299 -10.53 6.60 -15.06
C GLN A 299 -10.67 8.12 -15.15
N LEU A 300 -9.60 8.87 -14.90
CA LEU A 300 -9.69 10.34 -14.81
C LEU A 300 -9.57 11.05 -16.14
N GLU A 301 -8.94 10.44 -17.14
CA GLU A 301 -8.87 10.98 -18.50
C GLU A 301 -8.88 9.83 -19.52
N ALA A 302 -10.04 9.63 -20.15
CA ALA A 302 -10.20 8.65 -21.22
C ALA A 302 -9.57 9.15 -22.52
N THR A 303 -8.91 8.28 -23.27
CA THR A 303 -8.17 8.68 -24.48
C THR A 303 -9.06 9.09 -25.65
N ASN A 304 -10.34 8.71 -25.64
CA ASN A 304 -11.28 8.93 -26.74
C ASN A 304 -12.00 10.29 -26.65
N ASP A 305 -12.37 10.74 -25.45
CA ASP A 305 -13.11 11.99 -25.28
C ASP A 305 -12.51 12.93 -24.22
N HIS A 306 -11.38 12.55 -23.61
CA HIS A 306 -10.63 13.30 -22.60
C HIS A 306 -11.43 13.63 -21.34
N LYS A 307 -12.45 12.84 -21.02
CA LYS A 307 -13.25 12.99 -19.79
C LYS A 307 -12.85 11.97 -18.73
N ALA A 308 -13.21 12.25 -17.48
CA ALA A 308 -13.29 11.20 -16.47
C ALA A 308 -14.52 10.32 -16.74
N HIS A 309 -14.38 9.02 -16.53
CA HIS A 309 -15.45 8.03 -16.60
C HIS A 309 -15.43 7.17 -15.35
N GLY A 310 -16.60 6.75 -14.88
CA GLY A 310 -16.65 5.86 -13.73
C GLY A 310 -18.04 5.35 -13.42
N ASP A 311 -18.08 4.39 -12.51
CA ASP A 311 -19.25 3.62 -12.17
C ASP A 311 -19.10 3.03 -10.75
N VAL A 312 -20.14 2.34 -10.30
CA VAL A 312 -20.14 1.59 -9.04
C VAL A 312 -20.29 0.12 -9.37
N SER A 313 -19.46 -0.72 -8.75
CA SER A 313 -19.47 -2.16 -8.93
C SER A 313 -19.66 -2.88 -7.61
N VAL A 314 -20.47 -3.94 -7.65
CA VAL A 314 -20.71 -4.86 -6.54
C VAL A 314 -20.24 -6.28 -6.91
N GLU A 315 -19.46 -6.39 -7.98
CA GLU A 315 -18.96 -7.66 -8.51
C GLU A 315 -18.07 -8.39 -7.50
N GLN A 316 -17.34 -7.62 -6.69
CA GLN A 316 -16.43 -8.11 -5.65
C GLN A 316 -17.05 -8.11 -4.27
N GLY A 317 -18.34 -7.82 -4.16
CA GLY A 317 -19.09 -7.80 -2.91
C GLY A 317 -19.92 -6.53 -2.76
N ASN A 318 -20.78 -6.53 -1.74
CA ASN A 318 -21.49 -5.34 -1.33
C ASN A 318 -21.45 -5.24 0.20
N ASP A 319 -20.62 -4.33 0.67
CA ASP A 319 -20.46 -3.99 2.09
C ASP A 319 -21.14 -2.66 2.45
N GLY A 320 -21.97 -2.12 1.55
CA GLY A 320 -22.74 -0.90 1.78
C GLY A 320 -22.93 -0.04 0.52
N PRO A 321 -23.82 0.97 0.59
CA PRO A 321 -24.14 1.84 -0.55
C PRO A 321 -23.00 2.78 -0.95
N ALA A 322 -22.95 3.10 -2.24
CA ALA A 322 -22.04 4.08 -2.81
C ALA A 322 -22.66 4.78 -4.03
N ILE A 323 -22.28 6.04 -4.24
CA ILE A 323 -22.64 6.86 -5.40
C ILE A 323 -21.38 7.44 -6.05
N ILE A 324 -21.42 7.56 -7.37
CA ILE A 324 -20.50 8.37 -8.16
C ILE A 324 -21.27 9.41 -8.98
N ARG A 325 -20.73 10.63 -9.11
CA ARG A 325 -21.38 11.76 -9.78
C ARG A 325 -20.41 12.63 -10.56
N ALA A 326 -20.83 13.10 -11.73
CA ALA A 326 -20.11 14.10 -12.52
C ALA A 326 -20.10 15.48 -11.83
N THR A 327 -18.97 16.19 -11.90
CA THR A 327 -18.80 17.50 -11.26
C THR A 327 -18.69 18.66 -12.23
N ASP A 328 -18.81 18.39 -13.54
CA ASP A 328 -18.77 19.37 -14.64
C ASP A 328 -20.10 20.14 -14.85
N GLY A 329 -21.06 19.98 -13.94
CA GLY A 329 -22.38 20.61 -14.01
C GLY A 329 -23.47 19.76 -14.66
N THR A 330 -23.12 18.64 -15.31
CA THR A 330 -24.13 17.70 -15.85
C THR A 330 -24.90 16.98 -14.75
N ASN A 331 -24.26 16.77 -13.59
CA ASN A 331 -24.81 16.05 -12.44
C ASN A 331 -25.31 14.63 -12.74
N THR A 332 -24.75 13.98 -13.77
CA THR A 332 -25.00 12.55 -14.03
C THR A 332 -24.54 11.72 -12.84
N THR A 333 -25.32 10.72 -12.43
CA THR A 333 -25.06 9.89 -11.25
C THR A 333 -25.17 8.40 -11.54
N GLY A 334 -24.35 7.60 -10.89
CA GLY A 334 -24.43 6.14 -10.80
C GLY A 334 -24.41 5.68 -9.34
N GLY A 335 -24.82 4.43 -9.06
CA GLY A 335 -24.82 3.87 -7.71
C GLY A 335 -26.17 3.87 -6.97
N PHE A 336 -26.12 3.70 -5.66
CA PHE A 336 -27.28 3.47 -4.80
C PHE A 336 -27.03 3.99 -3.38
N THR A 337 -28.09 4.39 -2.67
CA THR A 337 -28.03 4.93 -1.30
C THR A 337 -28.69 4.04 -0.25
N THR A 338 -29.51 3.08 -0.69
CA THR A 338 -30.29 2.23 0.22
C THR A 338 -29.59 0.88 0.35
N PRO A 339 -29.25 0.42 1.57
CA PRO A 339 -28.66 -0.88 1.79
C PRO A 339 -29.47 -2.00 1.13
N VAL A 340 -28.78 -2.94 0.49
CA VAL A 340 -29.42 -4.14 -0.05
C VAL A 340 -29.59 -5.15 1.07
N HIS A 341 -30.79 -5.73 1.16
CA HIS A 341 -31.09 -6.83 2.06
C HIS A 341 -31.20 -8.13 1.26
N ALA A 342 -30.58 -9.20 1.75
CA ALA A 342 -30.50 -10.46 1.05
C ALA A 342 -30.91 -11.65 1.92
N ALA A 343 -31.10 -12.82 1.30
CA ALA A 343 -31.24 -14.08 2.03
C ALA A 343 -29.89 -14.50 2.63
N GLU A 344 -29.88 -15.35 3.65
CA GLU A 344 -28.64 -15.66 4.38
C GLU A 344 -27.56 -16.33 3.50
N SER A 345 -27.96 -17.08 2.48
CA SER A 345 -27.05 -17.67 1.49
C SER A 345 -26.30 -16.65 0.62
N ALA A 346 -26.72 -15.39 0.62
CA ALA A 346 -26.07 -14.31 -0.11
C ALA A 346 -24.96 -13.62 0.70
N TYR A 347 -24.94 -13.80 2.02
CA TYR A 347 -23.96 -13.15 2.89
C TYR A 347 -22.73 -14.02 3.09
N GLN A 348 -21.62 -13.37 3.41
CA GLN A 348 -20.43 -14.01 3.95
C GLN A 348 -19.86 -13.16 5.10
N ILE A 349 -19.15 -13.83 6.01
CA ILE A 349 -18.37 -13.16 7.05
C ILE A 349 -16.99 -12.86 6.48
N ARG A 350 -16.68 -11.58 6.34
CA ARG A 350 -15.37 -11.08 5.91
C ARG A 350 -14.32 -11.36 7.00
N SER A 351 -13.04 -11.34 6.65
CA SER A 351 -11.95 -11.70 7.59
C SER A 351 -11.82 -10.76 8.79
N ASP A 352 -12.41 -9.56 8.73
CA ASP A 352 -12.56 -8.62 9.85
C ASP A 352 -13.80 -8.90 10.73
N GLY A 353 -14.53 -9.98 10.45
CA GLY A 353 -15.76 -10.36 11.15
C GLY A 353 -17.02 -9.63 10.68
N GLN A 354 -16.92 -8.72 9.69
CA GLN A 354 -18.11 -8.04 9.17
C GLN A 354 -18.94 -8.97 8.28
N ARG A 355 -20.27 -8.93 8.45
CA ARG A 355 -21.21 -9.64 7.59
C ARG A 355 -21.59 -8.76 6.40
N VAL A 356 -21.21 -9.19 5.20
CA VAL A 356 -21.39 -8.43 3.95
C VAL A 356 -21.99 -9.32 2.87
N ILE A 357 -22.63 -8.74 1.86
CA ILE A 357 -23.11 -9.53 0.71
C ILE A 357 -21.89 -10.00 -0.08
N ALA A 358 -21.87 -11.29 -0.42
CA ALA A 358 -20.76 -11.91 -1.09
C ALA A 358 -20.53 -11.38 -2.51
N SER A 359 -19.34 -11.63 -3.05
CA SER A 359 -19.03 -11.39 -4.46
C SER A 359 -20.03 -12.11 -5.36
N THR A 360 -20.52 -11.40 -6.37
CA THR A 360 -21.44 -11.93 -7.38
C THR A 360 -20.71 -12.66 -8.50
N MET A 361 -19.47 -12.26 -8.84
CA MET A 361 -18.65 -12.88 -9.88
C MET A 361 -17.76 -14.02 -9.36
N GLY A 362 -17.71 -14.20 -8.04
CA GLY A 362 -16.76 -15.10 -7.39
C GLY A 362 -15.40 -14.44 -7.21
N ASN A 363 -14.61 -15.01 -6.29
CA ASN A 363 -13.23 -14.61 -6.03
C ASN A 363 -12.34 -15.88 -6.00
N ARG A 364 -11.06 -15.76 -5.66
CA ARG A 364 -10.13 -16.92 -5.60
C ARG A 364 -10.60 -18.09 -4.70
N LEU A 365 -11.68 -17.92 -3.93
CA LEU A 365 -12.23 -18.90 -2.99
C LEU A 365 -13.56 -19.52 -3.45
N GLY A 366 -14.15 -19.14 -4.60
CA GLY A 366 -15.40 -19.73 -5.07
C GLY A 366 -15.98 -19.09 -6.34
N GLY A 367 -16.88 -19.81 -7.01
CA GLY A 367 -17.60 -19.32 -8.19
C GLY A 367 -18.69 -18.28 -7.87
N PRO A 368 -19.41 -17.79 -8.88
CA PRO A 368 -20.49 -16.82 -8.72
C PRO A 368 -21.51 -17.20 -7.63
N ASN A 369 -21.86 -16.26 -6.76
CA ASN A 369 -22.91 -16.47 -5.75
C ASN A 369 -24.26 -16.02 -6.32
N GLN A 370 -25.09 -16.99 -6.72
CA GLN A 370 -26.41 -16.70 -7.30
C GLN A 370 -27.32 -15.95 -6.32
N ALA A 371 -27.30 -16.26 -5.02
CA ALA A 371 -28.12 -15.55 -4.05
C ALA A 371 -27.72 -14.08 -3.90
N ALA A 372 -26.41 -13.79 -3.98
CA ALA A 372 -25.90 -12.42 -4.04
C ALA A 372 -26.36 -11.71 -5.31
N ILE A 373 -26.20 -12.32 -6.49
CA ILE A 373 -26.67 -11.76 -7.78
C ILE A 373 -28.16 -11.42 -7.70
N GLU A 374 -28.98 -12.37 -7.24
CA GLU A 374 -30.43 -12.23 -7.11
C GLU A 374 -30.83 -11.10 -6.17
N SER A 375 -30.15 -10.95 -5.04
CA SER A 375 -30.43 -9.88 -4.07
C SER A 375 -30.18 -8.47 -4.61
N GLN A 376 -29.28 -8.34 -5.60
CA GLN A 376 -28.88 -7.05 -6.16
C GLN A 376 -29.68 -6.66 -7.42
N LYS A 377 -30.69 -7.46 -7.80
CA LYS A 377 -31.56 -7.18 -8.97
C LYS A 377 -32.19 -5.79 -8.95
N ALA A 378 -32.56 -5.28 -7.78
CA ALA A 378 -33.20 -3.98 -7.63
C ALA A 378 -32.27 -2.79 -7.95
N ILE A 379 -30.96 -3.01 -7.94
CA ILE A 379 -29.94 -1.99 -8.22
C ILE A 379 -29.14 -2.28 -9.49
N ARG A 380 -29.47 -3.34 -10.25
CA ARG A 380 -28.71 -3.78 -11.43
C ARG A 380 -28.59 -2.74 -12.54
N ASP A 381 -29.56 -1.84 -12.65
CA ASP A 381 -29.56 -0.76 -13.65
C ASP A 381 -28.76 0.46 -13.17
N LYS A 382 -28.05 0.33 -12.03
CA LYS A 382 -27.30 1.41 -11.36
C LYS A 382 -25.87 1.05 -11.01
N VAL A 383 -25.56 -0.25 -10.90
CA VAL A 383 -24.24 -0.78 -10.49
C VAL A 383 -23.90 -2.06 -11.24
N TYR A 384 -22.61 -2.33 -11.47
CA TYR A 384 -22.19 -3.58 -12.10
C TYR A 384 -22.44 -4.72 -11.11
N VAL A 385 -23.38 -5.59 -11.45
CA VAL A 385 -23.70 -6.80 -10.67
C VAL A 385 -23.01 -8.03 -11.26
N THR A 386 -22.96 -8.15 -12.59
CA THR A 386 -22.26 -9.24 -13.29
C THR A 386 -21.78 -8.77 -14.66
N GLY A 387 -20.48 -8.89 -14.92
CA GLY A 387 -19.80 -8.81 -16.21
C GLY A 387 -20.43 -7.85 -17.23
N GLY A 388 -20.00 -6.58 -17.22
CA GLY A 388 -20.09 -5.69 -18.39
C GLY A 388 -21.49 -5.39 -18.94
N THR A 389 -22.56 -5.50 -18.15
CA THR A 389 -23.91 -5.14 -18.60
C THR A 389 -24.61 -4.18 -17.65
N GLY A 390 -25.13 -3.07 -18.21
CA GLY A 390 -26.38 -2.45 -17.76
C GLY A 390 -26.34 -1.24 -16.84
N VAL A 391 -25.25 -0.45 -16.78
CA VAL A 391 -25.13 0.59 -15.74
C VAL A 391 -24.74 1.96 -16.30
N PRO A 392 -25.09 3.07 -15.62
CA PRO A 392 -24.73 4.40 -16.08
C PRO A 392 -23.22 4.61 -15.94
N ASP A 393 -22.54 4.72 -17.08
CA ASP A 393 -21.21 5.32 -17.16
C ASP A 393 -21.33 6.82 -16.84
N VAL A 394 -20.68 7.26 -15.77
CA VAL A 394 -20.69 8.65 -15.32
C VAL A 394 -19.48 9.36 -15.89
N ALA A 395 -19.72 10.16 -16.94
CA ALA A 395 -18.70 10.98 -17.57
C ALA A 395 -18.67 12.41 -16.97
N SER A 396 -17.47 12.95 -16.70
CA SER A 396 -17.26 14.33 -16.24
C SER A 396 -16.13 15.03 -17.02
N ALA A 397 -16.46 16.14 -17.69
CA ALA A 397 -15.55 16.86 -18.58
C ALA A 397 -14.42 17.65 -17.88
N ASN A 398 -14.48 17.82 -16.57
CA ASN A 398 -13.44 18.48 -15.77
C ASN A 398 -12.45 17.49 -15.15
N ASN A 399 -12.47 16.23 -15.57
CA ASN A 399 -11.62 15.15 -15.06
C ASN A 399 -11.73 14.94 -13.54
N HIS A 400 -12.86 15.32 -12.96
CA HIS A 400 -13.11 15.23 -11.53
C HIS A 400 -14.49 14.62 -11.25
N LEU A 401 -14.56 13.67 -10.32
CA LEU A 401 -15.79 12.98 -9.94
C LEU A 401 -16.10 13.20 -8.46
N ALA A 402 -17.36 13.16 -8.06
CA ALA A 402 -17.76 13.12 -6.66
C ALA A 402 -18.13 11.68 -6.30
N VAL A 403 -17.62 11.19 -5.18
CA VAL A 403 -17.85 9.83 -4.68
C VAL A 403 -18.40 9.92 -3.26
N ASP A 404 -19.55 9.31 -3.01
CA ASP A 404 -20.19 9.25 -1.70
C ASP A 404 -20.31 7.78 -1.26
N PHE A 405 -19.84 7.45 -0.05
CA PHE A 405 -20.10 6.17 0.61
C PHE A 405 -20.98 6.39 1.85
N TYR A 406 -21.87 5.45 2.15
CA TYR A 406 -22.92 5.58 3.18
C TYR A 406 -22.72 4.71 4.40
#